data_AF-A0A224XEV3-F1
#
_entry.id   AF-A0A224XEV3-F1
#
_cell.length_a   1.000
_cell.length_b   1.000
_cell.length_c   1.000
_cell.angle_alpha   90.00
_cell.angle_beta   90.00
_cell.angle_gamma   90.00
#
_symmetry.space_group_name_H-M   'P 1'
#
loop_
_entity.id
_entity.type
_entity.pdbx_description
1 polymer ?
#
loop_
_entity_poly.entity_id
_entity_poly.type
_entity_poly.pdbx_seq_one_letter_code
_entity_poly.pdbx_strand_id
1 'polypeptide(L)'
;MGGGIDLKKQFRHFQLLCQPCFLHINCGTRKQQLGNLEEHLQVAREDIRRTITDPNFDGLGIIDWEKWRPIWDFNWGKMRVYKKRTMELMKKRHPSWPWKLVDSASRNEWEETTKQWMLKTLELTQEMRPKGKWCYYHLPDCYNYVGKDKPEQFLCSSLVRRHNDRLIWLWNATGSLCPSIYYDERQMKYNETQQIWFLHGRLSEVLRVSQPDTPIYPYINYRIHSSLAVVSKEHFWLMLAHLASLGLDGAVIWGSSNYLKTEDECRSLQQYVDEVIAPASSTISSNANHCGEAVCNGNGICTWPRHPYSSWKYLVVPNSTAFEVTDITCRCQAYRGRYCNVRDSNLTDVI
;
A
#
# COMPACT_ATOMS: atom_id res chain seq x y z
N MET A 1 -5.24 -9.55 18.18
CA MET A 1 -4.17 -9.12 17.25
C MET A 1 -4.33 -9.95 15.99
N GLY A 2 -4.75 -9.37 14.87
CA GLY A 2 -4.80 -10.08 13.59
C GLY A 2 -3.40 -10.18 13.01
N GLY A 3 -2.95 -11.40 12.69
CA GLY A 3 -1.67 -11.60 11.99
C GLY A 3 -1.79 -11.16 10.52
N GLY A 4 -0.77 -10.47 10.02
CA GLY A 4 -0.62 -10.18 8.58
C GLY A 4 0.47 -11.07 7.98
N ILE A 5 0.27 -11.55 6.76
CA ILE A 5 1.25 -12.36 6.03
C ILE A 5 1.69 -11.58 4.79
N ASP A 6 2.97 -11.20 4.76
CA ASP A 6 3.64 -10.60 3.61
C ASP A 6 4.31 -11.70 2.77
N LEU A 7 3.84 -11.90 1.54
CA LEU A 7 4.30 -12.97 0.64
C LEU A 7 5.61 -12.62 -0.11
N LYS A 8 6.41 -11.67 0.40
CA LYS A 8 7.67 -11.17 -0.18
C LYS A 8 8.71 -12.23 -0.57
N LYS A 9 8.75 -13.40 0.08
CA LYS A 9 9.71 -14.49 -0.25
C LYS A 9 9.13 -15.59 -1.12
N GLN A 10 7.84 -15.92 -1.03
CA GLN A 10 7.25 -16.90 -1.96
C GLN A 10 7.13 -16.32 -3.37
N PHE A 11 6.76 -15.04 -3.48
CA PHE A 11 6.79 -14.36 -4.78
C PHE A 11 8.20 -13.98 -5.28
N ARG A 12 9.30 -14.28 -4.58
CA ARG A 12 10.67 -14.06 -5.11
C ARG A 12 11.11 -15.15 -6.08
N HIS A 13 10.70 -16.40 -5.88
CA HIS A 13 10.83 -17.44 -6.92
C HIS A 13 9.95 -17.09 -8.13
N PHE A 14 8.82 -16.43 -7.86
CA PHE A 14 7.84 -15.96 -8.83
C PHE A 14 8.28 -14.71 -9.62
N GLN A 15 9.06 -13.80 -9.03
CA GLN A 15 9.67 -12.68 -9.75
C GLN A 15 10.79 -13.10 -10.72
N LEU A 16 11.28 -14.34 -10.60
CA LEU A 16 12.20 -14.99 -11.53
C LEU A 16 11.41 -15.86 -12.53
N LEU A 17 10.46 -16.69 -12.08
CA LEU A 17 9.74 -17.64 -12.94
C LEU A 17 8.49 -17.08 -13.64
N CYS A 18 7.85 -16.06 -13.10
CA CYS A 18 6.57 -15.49 -13.57
C CYS A 18 6.74 -14.02 -13.94
N GLN A 19 7.69 -13.78 -14.82
CA GLN A 19 7.65 -12.56 -15.60
C GLN A 19 6.50 -12.67 -16.61
N PRO A 20 5.69 -11.63 -16.83
CA PRO A 20 5.32 -11.33 -18.20
C PRO A 20 6.65 -11.12 -18.93
N CYS A 21 7.18 -12.20 -19.50
CA CYS A 21 8.56 -12.37 -19.90
C CYS A 21 9.16 -11.10 -20.46
N PHE A 22 10.20 -10.57 -19.81
CA PHE A 22 11.15 -9.71 -20.51
C PHE A 22 12.62 -9.85 -20.07
N LEU A 23 12.96 -10.78 -19.18
CA LEU A 23 14.33 -11.11 -18.77
C LEU A 23 14.43 -12.50 -18.12
N HIS A 24 14.86 -13.53 -18.86
CA HIS A 24 15.74 -14.51 -18.24
C HIS A 24 16.99 -14.71 -19.07
N ILE A 25 18.11 -14.32 -18.46
CA ILE A 25 19.44 -14.86 -18.72
C ILE A 25 19.41 -16.28 -18.13
N ASN A 26 19.83 -17.25 -18.94
CA ASN A 26 20.00 -18.67 -18.63
C ASN A 26 18.75 -19.56 -18.52
N CYS A 27 18.00 -19.67 -19.63
CA CYS A 27 17.46 -20.97 -20.04
C CYS A 27 17.95 -21.30 -21.44
N GLY A 28 18.52 -22.49 -21.60
CA GLY A 28 19.03 -23.00 -22.86
C GLY A 28 17.98 -22.93 -23.97
N THR A 29 18.41 -22.42 -25.11
CA THR A 29 17.89 -22.70 -26.46
C THR A 29 16.49 -23.33 -26.57
N ARG A 30 15.42 -22.52 -26.47
CA ARG A 30 14.23 -22.54 -27.35
C ARG A 30 13.15 -21.51 -26.92
N LYS A 31 12.81 -20.62 -27.84
CA LYS A 31 11.65 -19.69 -27.91
C LYS A 31 11.52 -18.55 -26.88
N GLN A 32 11.63 -17.32 -27.41
CA GLN A 32 11.19 -16.07 -26.79
C GLN A 32 9.65 -16.05 -26.69
N GLN A 33 9.07 -16.50 -25.57
CA GLN A 33 7.62 -16.42 -25.32
C GLN A 33 7.30 -15.35 -24.27
N LEU A 34 6.10 -14.77 -24.37
CA LEU A 34 5.44 -14.03 -23.29
C LEU A 34 5.29 -14.96 -22.07
N GLY A 35 5.16 -14.39 -20.87
CA GLY A 35 4.89 -15.19 -19.67
C GLY A 35 3.63 -16.05 -19.84
N ASN A 36 3.62 -17.24 -19.23
CA ASN A 36 2.44 -18.11 -19.23
C ASN A 36 1.62 -17.88 -17.96
N LEU A 37 0.43 -17.28 -18.11
CA LEU A 37 -0.44 -16.96 -16.98
C LEU A 37 -0.93 -18.22 -16.24
N GLU A 38 -1.18 -19.31 -16.95
CA GLU A 38 -1.66 -20.55 -16.34
C GLU A 38 -0.58 -21.18 -15.45
N GLU A 39 0.66 -21.25 -15.96
CA GLU A 39 1.81 -21.72 -15.18
C GLU A 39 2.04 -20.85 -13.95
N HIS A 40 1.89 -19.52 -14.10
CA HIS A 40 1.93 -18.58 -12.98
C HIS A 40 0.86 -18.90 -11.93
N LEU A 41 -0.40 -19.12 -12.33
CA LEU A 41 -1.48 -19.41 -11.39
C LEU A 41 -1.28 -20.76 -10.68
N GLN A 42 -0.73 -21.76 -11.37
CA GLN A 42 -0.38 -23.05 -10.77
C GLN A 42 0.69 -22.91 -9.68
N VAL A 43 1.76 -22.16 -9.95
CA VAL A 43 2.81 -21.91 -8.95
C VAL A 43 2.25 -21.08 -7.79
N ALA A 44 1.48 -20.03 -8.07
CA ALA A 44 0.86 -19.20 -7.04
C ALA A 44 -0.04 -20.02 -6.11
N ARG A 45 -0.82 -20.96 -6.67
CA ARG A 45 -1.69 -21.85 -5.90
C ARG A 45 -0.89 -22.69 -4.90
N GLU A 46 0.23 -23.27 -5.32
CA GLU A 46 1.08 -24.04 -4.42
C GLU A 46 1.77 -23.17 -3.36
N ASP A 47 2.19 -21.95 -3.73
CA ASP A 47 2.77 -21.01 -2.78
C ASP A 47 1.77 -20.57 -1.71
N ILE A 48 0.53 -20.24 -2.09
CA ILE A 48 -0.54 -19.89 -1.14
C ILE A 48 -0.82 -21.08 -0.22
N ARG A 49 -0.95 -22.30 -0.78
CA ARG A 49 -1.20 -23.52 -0.01
C ARG A 49 -0.13 -23.76 1.05
N ARG A 50 1.14 -23.58 0.69
CA ARG A 50 2.28 -23.79 1.58
C ARG A 50 2.42 -22.70 2.65
N THR A 51 2.02 -21.48 2.33
CA THR A 51 2.31 -20.32 3.18
C THR A 51 1.19 -20.02 4.15
N ILE A 52 -0.04 -20.03 3.65
CA ILE A 52 -1.24 -19.70 4.41
C ILE A 52 -1.97 -21.01 4.60
N THR A 53 -1.52 -21.83 5.55
CA THR A 53 -2.04 -23.20 5.72
C THR A 53 -3.50 -23.23 6.16
N ASP A 54 -3.95 -22.19 6.87
CA ASP A 54 -5.35 -22.05 7.29
C ASP A 54 -6.25 -21.63 6.10
N PRO A 55 -7.21 -22.47 5.66
CA PRO A 55 -8.17 -22.10 4.62
C PRO A 55 -9.13 -20.98 5.06
N ASN A 56 -9.34 -20.79 6.36
CA ASN A 56 -10.21 -19.75 6.92
C ASN A 56 -9.48 -18.45 7.25
N PHE A 57 -8.24 -18.28 6.78
CA PHE A 57 -7.45 -17.07 6.99
C PHE A 57 -8.27 -15.80 6.74
N ASP A 58 -8.40 -14.98 7.79
CA ASP A 58 -9.14 -13.72 7.84
C ASP A 58 -8.23 -12.49 8.07
N GLY A 59 -6.91 -12.72 8.01
CA GLY A 59 -5.88 -11.72 8.19
C GLY A 59 -5.60 -10.89 6.94
N LEU A 60 -4.55 -10.06 7.02
CA LEU A 60 -4.07 -9.24 5.91
C LEU A 60 -3.14 -10.06 5.01
N GLY A 61 -3.55 -10.31 3.76
CA GLY A 61 -2.76 -11.01 2.75
C GLY A 61 -2.15 -10.02 1.75
N ILE A 62 -0.83 -10.01 1.63
CA ILE A 62 -0.13 -8.94 0.88
C ILE A 62 0.67 -9.53 -0.28
N ILE A 63 0.33 -9.09 -1.49
CA ILE A 63 1.03 -9.45 -2.72
C ILE A 63 2.12 -8.41 -3.01
N ASP A 64 3.36 -8.78 -2.75
CA ASP A 64 4.53 -7.91 -2.96
C ASP A 64 5.03 -7.95 -4.42
N TRP A 65 4.37 -7.18 -5.30
CA TRP A 65 4.67 -7.13 -6.74
C TRP A 65 5.36 -5.82 -7.14
N GLU A 66 6.70 -5.80 -7.14
CA GLU A 66 7.45 -4.57 -7.37
C GLU A 66 8.11 -4.47 -8.75
N LYS A 67 8.15 -5.57 -9.52
CA LYS A 67 8.98 -5.68 -10.73
C LYS A 67 8.61 -4.71 -11.84
N TRP A 68 7.33 -4.44 -12.01
CA TRP A 68 6.77 -3.54 -13.03
C TRP A 68 5.53 -2.83 -12.48
N ARG A 69 4.97 -1.90 -13.25
CA ARG A 69 3.71 -1.20 -12.90
C ARG A 69 2.65 -1.44 -13.98
N PRO A 70 1.36 -1.60 -13.60
CA PRO A 70 0.30 -1.87 -14.58
C PRO A 70 0.13 -0.72 -15.57
N ILE A 71 0.28 0.53 -15.12
CA ILE A 71 0.26 1.70 -16.00
C ILE A 71 1.58 1.81 -16.78
N TRP A 72 1.49 1.86 -18.12
CA TRP A 72 2.66 1.91 -19.01
C TRP A 72 3.63 3.05 -18.68
N ASP A 73 3.09 4.24 -18.38
CA ASP A 73 3.89 5.43 -18.16
C ASP A 73 4.66 5.42 -16.83
N PHE A 74 4.23 4.61 -15.85
CA PHE A 74 4.93 4.44 -14.57
C PHE A 74 6.14 3.49 -14.64
N ASN A 75 6.37 2.83 -15.78
CA ASN A 75 7.53 1.95 -15.99
C ASN A 75 8.79 2.74 -16.40
N TRP A 76 9.23 3.66 -15.54
CA TRP A 76 10.44 4.48 -15.71
C TRP A 76 11.67 3.88 -14.98
N GLY A 77 12.82 4.56 -15.10
CA GLY A 77 14.07 4.12 -14.47
C GLY A 77 14.47 2.70 -14.92
N LYS A 78 14.73 1.82 -13.95
CA LYS A 78 15.07 0.41 -14.20
C LYS A 78 13.94 -0.38 -14.88
N MET A 79 12.68 0.07 -14.78
CA MET A 79 11.53 -0.58 -15.42
C MET A 79 11.38 -0.22 -16.90
N ARG A 80 12.20 0.69 -17.46
CA ARG A 80 12.19 1.00 -18.90
C ARG A 80 12.49 -0.22 -19.77
N VAL A 81 13.14 -1.24 -19.21
CA VAL A 81 13.43 -2.50 -19.91
C VAL A 81 12.15 -3.19 -20.40
N TYR A 82 11.06 -3.14 -19.63
CA TYR A 82 9.80 -3.73 -20.04
C TYR A 82 9.21 -2.99 -21.24
N LYS A 83 9.20 -1.65 -21.20
CA LYS A 83 8.74 -0.82 -22.33
C LYS A 83 9.50 -1.12 -23.61
N LYS A 84 10.84 -1.10 -23.53
CA LYS A 84 11.73 -1.38 -24.67
C LYS A 84 11.39 -2.73 -25.29
N ARG A 85 11.28 -3.76 -24.44
CA ARG A 85 11.13 -5.12 -24.90
C ARG A 85 9.71 -5.43 -25.42
N THR A 86 8.66 -4.84 -24.85
CA THR A 86 7.30 -4.86 -25.43
C THR A 86 7.30 -4.25 -26.83
N MET A 87 7.92 -3.08 -27.00
CA MET A 87 7.99 -2.43 -28.31
C MET A 87 8.80 -3.23 -29.33
N GLU A 88 9.90 -3.88 -28.93
CA GLU A 88 10.67 -4.78 -29.79
C GLU A 88 9.85 -5.97 -30.27
N LEU A 89 9.10 -6.62 -29.37
CA LEU A 89 8.21 -7.72 -29.73
C LEU A 89 7.09 -7.26 -30.65
N MET A 90 6.46 -6.14 -30.34
CA MET A 90 5.40 -5.55 -31.15
C MET A 90 5.92 -5.22 -32.56
N LYS A 91 7.11 -4.61 -32.67
CA LYS A 91 7.76 -4.34 -33.96
C LYS A 91 8.14 -5.62 -34.71
N LYS A 92 8.57 -6.67 -34.01
CA LYS A 92 8.89 -7.96 -34.62
C LYS A 92 7.64 -8.67 -35.15
N ARG A 93 6.50 -8.59 -34.45
CA ARG A 93 5.20 -9.12 -34.90
C ARG A 93 4.63 -8.32 -36.07
N HIS A 94 4.92 -7.02 -36.11
CA HIS A 94 4.43 -6.10 -37.14
C HIS A 94 5.56 -5.29 -37.79
N PRO A 95 6.43 -5.92 -38.62
CA PRO A 95 7.63 -5.26 -39.16
C PRO A 95 7.33 -4.00 -39.99
N SER A 96 6.18 -3.96 -40.67
CA SER A 96 5.76 -2.84 -41.51
C SER A 96 5.14 -1.67 -40.73
N TRP A 97 4.77 -1.85 -39.46
CA TRP A 97 4.09 -0.78 -38.71
C TRP A 97 5.02 0.42 -38.42
N PRO A 98 4.53 1.66 -38.55
CA PRO A 98 5.27 2.83 -38.11
C PRO A 98 5.44 2.82 -36.59
N TRP A 99 6.54 3.39 -36.08
CA TRP A 99 6.85 3.37 -34.65
C TRP A 99 5.78 4.00 -33.76
N LYS A 100 5.04 4.99 -34.25
CA LYS A 100 3.90 5.58 -33.51
C LYS A 100 2.79 4.55 -33.25
N LEU A 101 2.48 3.70 -34.23
CA LEU A 101 1.49 2.64 -34.08
C LEU A 101 2.02 1.53 -33.15
N VAL A 102 3.30 1.19 -33.27
CA VAL A 102 3.96 0.24 -32.36
C VAL A 102 3.91 0.70 -30.92
N ASP A 103 4.21 1.97 -30.64
CA ASP A 103 4.14 2.56 -29.29
C ASP A 103 2.71 2.51 -28.73
N SER A 104 1.71 2.95 -29.52
CA SER A 104 0.30 2.93 -29.10
C SER A 104 -0.21 1.50 -28.85
N ALA A 105 0.11 0.55 -29.73
CA ALA A 105 -0.29 -0.84 -29.57
C ALA A 105 0.42 -1.50 -28.38
N SER A 106 1.70 -1.20 -28.15
CA SER A 106 2.47 -1.72 -27.01
C SER A 106 1.92 -1.25 -25.67
N ARG A 107 1.46 0.01 -25.59
CA ARG A 107 0.76 0.55 -24.41
C ARG A 107 -0.49 -0.26 -24.09
N ASN A 108 -1.35 -0.46 -25.09
CA ASN A 108 -2.61 -1.19 -24.91
C ASN A 108 -2.36 -2.66 -24.54
N GLU A 109 -1.46 -3.35 -25.25
CA GLU A 109 -1.11 -4.75 -24.95
C GLU A 109 -0.54 -4.88 -23.53
N TRP A 110 0.33 -3.95 -23.12
CA TRP A 110 0.91 -3.96 -21.78
C TRP A 110 -0.14 -3.79 -20.68
N GLU A 111 -0.98 -2.76 -20.78
CA GLU A 111 -1.93 -2.46 -19.71
C GLU A 111 -3.03 -3.51 -19.61
N GLU A 112 -3.51 -4.05 -20.74
CA GLU A 112 -4.49 -5.15 -20.72
C GLU A 112 -3.86 -6.42 -20.15
N THR A 113 -2.64 -6.77 -20.56
CA THR A 113 -1.94 -7.95 -20.04
C THR A 113 -1.70 -7.81 -18.53
N THR A 114 -1.13 -6.69 -18.08
CA THR A 114 -0.83 -6.50 -16.66
C THR A 114 -2.08 -6.45 -15.79
N LYS A 115 -3.18 -5.88 -16.29
CA LYS A 115 -4.50 -5.96 -15.65
C LYS A 115 -4.95 -7.41 -15.46
N GLN A 116 -4.92 -8.22 -16.52
CA GLN A 116 -5.33 -9.63 -16.45
C GLN A 116 -4.49 -10.42 -15.45
N TRP A 117 -3.17 -10.23 -15.45
CA TRP A 117 -2.27 -10.92 -14.51
C TRP A 117 -2.54 -10.55 -13.06
N MET A 118 -2.71 -9.26 -12.77
CA MET A 118 -3.00 -8.81 -11.40
C MET A 118 -4.37 -9.30 -10.93
N LEU A 119 -5.42 -9.14 -11.76
CA LEU A 119 -6.76 -9.61 -11.41
C LEU A 119 -6.81 -11.12 -11.19
N LYS A 120 -6.25 -11.92 -12.10
CA LYS A 120 -6.29 -13.39 -11.97
C LYS A 120 -5.50 -13.90 -10.76
N THR A 121 -4.40 -13.22 -10.40
CA THR A 121 -3.66 -13.55 -9.17
C THR A 121 -4.48 -13.23 -7.93
N LEU A 122 -5.12 -12.06 -7.91
CA LEU A 122 -5.95 -11.62 -6.81
C LEU A 122 -7.19 -12.50 -6.64
N GLU A 123 -7.89 -12.81 -7.73
CA GLU A 123 -9.01 -13.76 -7.78
C GLU A 123 -8.59 -15.10 -7.19
N LEU A 124 -7.45 -15.67 -7.61
CA LEU A 124 -6.92 -16.91 -7.04
C LEU A 124 -6.70 -16.81 -5.52
N THR A 125 -6.13 -15.70 -5.03
CA THR A 125 -5.91 -15.52 -3.59
C THR A 125 -7.23 -15.45 -2.80
N GLN A 126 -8.25 -14.80 -3.37
CA GLN A 126 -9.58 -14.66 -2.78
C GLN A 126 -10.36 -15.99 -2.83
N GLU A 127 -10.28 -16.74 -3.94
CA GLU A 127 -10.88 -18.07 -4.05
C GLU A 127 -10.29 -19.03 -3.01
N MET A 128 -8.97 -18.98 -2.81
CA MET A 128 -8.28 -19.87 -1.88
C MET A 128 -8.49 -19.44 -0.43
N ARG A 129 -8.51 -18.13 -0.13
CA ARG A 129 -8.65 -17.57 1.23
C ARG A 129 -9.70 -16.45 1.21
N PRO A 130 -11.00 -16.80 1.19
CA PRO A 130 -12.08 -15.86 0.93
C PRO A 130 -12.30 -14.82 2.03
N LYS A 131 -11.87 -15.11 3.26
CA LYS A 131 -11.94 -14.16 4.39
C LYS A 131 -10.71 -13.23 4.45
N GLY A 132 -9.68 -13.50 3.65
CA GLY A 132 -8.45 -12.74 3.65
C GLY A 132 -8.64 -11.33 3.09
N LYS A 133 -8.02 -10.36 3.74
CA LYS A 133 -7.99 -8.97 3.27
C LYS A 133 -6.81 -8.82 2.33
N TRP A 134 -7.05 -8.95 1.03
CA TRP A 134 -5.99 -8.99 0.02
C TRP A 134 -5.67 -7.61 -0.55
N CYS A 135 -4.39 -7.28 -0.64
CA CYS A 135 -3.89 -6.06 -1.27
C CYS A 135 -2.59 -6.27 -2.03
N TYR A 136 -2.31 -5.36 -2.96
CA TYR A 136 -0.99 -5.19 -3.53
C TYR A 136 -0.18 -4.20 -2.69
N TYR A 137 1.01 -4.60 -2.28
CA TYR A 137 1.96 -3.69 -1.64
C TYR A 137 2.24 -2.49 -2.55
N HIS A 138 2.42 -1.32 -1.93
CA HIS A 138 2.85 -0.06 -2.53
C HIS A 138 1.81 0.65 -3.41
N LEU A 139 0.61 0.08 -3.60
CA LEU A 139 -0.45 0.69 -4.41
C LEU A 139 -1.59 1.26 -3.56
N PRO A 140 -2.12 2.45 -3.93
CA PRO A 140 -1.59 3.38 -4.93
C PRO A 140 -0.28 4.05 -4.47
N ASP A 141 0.50 4.58 -5.42
CA ASP A 141 1.58 5.54 -5.15
C ASP A 141 1.19 6.91 -5.69
N CYS A 142 1.68 7.94 -5.02
CA CYS A 142 1.53 9.35 -5.33
C CYS A 142 2.66 9.89 -6.20
N TYR A 143 3.82 9.24 -6.16
CA TYR A 143 5.06 9.67 -6.82
C TYR A 143 5.45 11.12 -6.48
N ASN A 144 5.08 11.62 -5.29
CA ASN A 144 5.30 12.98 -4.81
C ASN A 144 6.74 13.22 -4.32
N TYR A 145 7.72 12.72 -5.07
CA TYR A 145 9.14 12.73 -4.68
C TYR A 145 9.81 14.11 -4.78
N VAL A 146 9.10 15.11 -5.29
CA VAL A 146 9.61 16.46 -5.55
C VAL A 146 8.58 17.50 -5.10
N GLY A 147 8.59 17.85 -3.81
CA GLY A 147 7.93 19.04 -3.28
C GLY A 147 8.91 20.18 -2.97
N LYS A 148 8.40 21.41 -2.83
CA LYS A 148 9.14 22.61 -2.41
C LYS A 148 8.47 23.24 -1.17
N ASP A 149 7.87 24.43 -1.31
CA ASP A 149 7.52 25.30 -0.18
C ASP A 149 6.00 25.39 0.05
N LYS A 150 5.19 24.66 -0.71
CA LYS A 150 3.72 24.70 -0.62
C LYS A 150 3.10 23.30 -0.48
N PRO A 151 2.03 23.14 0.33
CA PRO A 151 1.40 21.83 0.55
C PRO A 151 0.87 21.20 -0.74
N GLU A 152 0.33 21.99 -1.68
CA GLU A 152 -0.24 21.49 -2.94
C GLU A 152 0.81 20.81 -3.83
N GLN A 153 2.10 21.12 -3.64
CA GLN A 153 3.21 20.51 -4.37
C GLN A 153 3.55 19.10 -3.87
N PHE A 154 3.06 18.73 -2.70
CA PHE A 154 3.24 17.39 -2.13
C PHE A 154 2.03 16.48 -2.41
N LEU A 155 0.91 17.04 -2.86
CA LEU A 155 -0.22 16.26 -3.36
C LEU A 155 0.15 15.57 -4.68
N CYS A 156 -0.55 14.48 -4.99
CA CYS A 156 -0.30 13.76 -6.24
C CYS A 156 -0.70 14.63 -7.43
N SER A 157 0.19 14.69 -8.42
CA SER A 157 -0.06 15.48 -9.63
C SER A 157 -1.34 15.01 -10.33
N SER A 158 -1.97 15.92 -11.09
CA SER A 158 -3.17 15.57 -11.88
C SER A 158 -2.92 14.43 -12.86
N LEU A 159 -1.69 14.28 -13.37
CA LEU A 159 -1.30 13.17 -14.23
C LEU A 159 -1.32 11.84 -13.45
N VAL A 160 -0.71 11.80 -12.26
CA VAL A 160 -0.70 10.59 -11.41
C VAL A 160 -2.11 10.21 -11.01
N ARG A 161 -2.94 11.17 -10.59
CA ARG A 161 -4.34 10.93 -10.23
C ARG A 161 -5.13 10.30 -11.38
N ARG A 162 -5.01 10.83 -12.61
CA ARG A 162 -5.66 10.24 -13.80
C ARG A 162 -5.18 8.82 -14.12
N HIS A 163 -3.91 8.51 -13.88
CA HIS A 163 -3.40 7.15 -14.04
C HIS A 163 -3.93 6.21 -12.96
N ASN A 164 -4.00 6.66 -11.70
CA ASN A 164 -4.61 5.90 -10.62
C ASN A 164 -6.13 5.71 -10.85
N ASP A 165 -6.83 6.67 -11.46
CA ASP A 165 -8.25 6.52 -11.82
C ASP A 165 -8.47 5.37 -12.83
N ARG A 166 -7.53 5.17 -13.76
CA ARG A 166 -7.56 4.06 -14.73
C ARG A 166 -7.36 2.69 -14.08
N LEU A 167 -6.89 2.64 -12.83
CA LEU A 167 -6.78 1.43 -12.03
C LEU A 167 -8.03 1.13 -11.20
N ILE A 168 -9.18 1.74 -11.51
CA ILE A 168 -10.46 1.45 -10.85
C ILE A 168 -10.79 -0.06 -10.81
N TRP A 169 -10.38 -0.82 -11.83
CA TRP A 169 -10.52 -2.28 -11.87
C TRP A 169 -9.76 -2.97 -10.73
N LEU A 170 -8.64 -2.42 -10.27
CA LEU A 170 -7.84 -2.94 -9.16
C LEU A 170 -8.46 -2.54 -7.83
N TRP A 171 -8.87 -1.27 -7.70
CA TRP A 171 -9.48 -0.74 -6.47
C TRP A 171 -10.81 -1.43 -6.14
N ASN A 172 -11.58 -1.82 -7.16
CA ASN A 172 -12.81 -2.56 -6.97
C ASN A 172 -12.59 -4.04 -6.64
N ALA A 173 -11.47 -4.62 -7.09
CA ALA A 173 -11.19 -6.04 -6.89
C ALA A 173 -10.47 -6.33 -5.58
N THR A 174 -9.72 -5.36 -5.04
CA THR A 174 -8.90 -5.53 -3.83
C THR A 174 -9.74 -5.57 -2.56
N GLY A 175 -9.36 -6.44 -1.61
CA GLY A 175 -10.02 -6.51 -0.29
C GLY A 175 -9.47 -5.49 0.71
N SER A 176 -8.31 -4.90 0.43
CA SER A 176 -7.69 -3.82 1.21
C SER A 176 -6.71 -3.01 0.35
N LEU A 177 -6.27 -1.85 0.84
CA LEU A 177 -5.21 -1.04 0.22
C LEU A 177 -3.96 -0.99 1.11
N CYS A 178 -2.78 -1.15 0.50
CA CYS A 178 -1.51 -1.26 1.21
C CYS A 178 -0.44 -0.32 0.63
N PRO A 179 -0.65 1.01 0.66
CA PRO A 179 0.31 1.97 0.13
C PRO A 179 1.59 1.97 0.96
N SER A 180 2.71 2.35 0.36
CA SER A 180 3.95 2.59 1.11
C SER A 180 4.03 4.06 1.52
N ILE A 181 4.35 4.31 2.78
CA ILE A 181 4.64 5.65 3.32
C ILE A 181 6.01 5.71 3.99
N TYR A 182 6.95 4.89 3.54
CA TYR A 182 8.29 4.83 4.11
C TYR A 182 8.95 6.20 4.17
N TYR A 183 9.56 6.52 5.32
CA TYR A 183 10.51 7.62 5.44
C TYR A 183 11.82 7.24 4.76
N ASP A 184 12.21 8.01 3.73
CA ASP A 184 13.40 7.75 2.92
C ASP A 184 14.29 8.99 2.80
N GLU A 185 15.45 8.84 2.19
CA GLU A 185 16.50 9.88 2.13
C GLU A 185 16.02 11.13 1.40
N ARG A 186 15.01 11.02 0.53
CA ARG A 186 14.43 12.18 -0.16
C ARG A 186 13.64 13.05 0.81
N GLN A 187 13.10 12.48 1.88
CA GLN A 187 12.36 13.20 2.91
C GLN A 187 13.27 13.81 3.98
N MET A 188 14.49 13.30 4.14
CA MET A 188 15.46 13.83 5.11
C MET A 188 15.91 15.27 4.81
N LYS A 189 15.78 15.73 3.55
CA LYS A 189 16.05 17.13 3.18
C LYS A 189 14.90 18.09 3.54
N TYR A 190 13.73 17.55 3.89
CA TYR A 190 12.54 18.33 4.17
C TYR A 190 12.47 18.67 5.66
N ASN A 191 11.99 19.87 5.96
CA ASN A 191 11.63 20.23 7.33
C ASN A 191 10.37 19.48 7.79
N GLU A 192 10.04 19.56 9.07
CA GLU A 192 8.90 18.86 9.68
C GLU A 192 7.58 19.12 8.91
N THR A 193 7.28 20.37 8.59
CA THR A 193 6.07 20.76 7.86
C THR A 193 6.00 20.12 6.47
N GLN A 194 7.10 20.12 5.73
CA GLN A 194 7.19 19.49 4.41
C GLN A 194 7.08 17.97 4.48
N GLN A 195 7.63 17.33 5.52
CA GLN A 195 7.47 15.89 5.75
C GLN A 195 6.00 15.53 6.00
N ILE A 196 5.29 16.35 6.78
CA ILE A 196 3.85 16.20 7.02
C ILE A 196 3.07 16.32 5.70
N TRP A 197 3.38 17.31 4.86
CA TRP A 197 2.73 17.47 3.55
C TRP A 197 3.01 16.30 2.61
N PHE A 198 4.25 15.79 2.60
CA PHE A 198 4.63 14.61 1.82
C PHE A 198 3.82 13.38 2.24
N LEU A 199 3.74 13.11 3.54
CA LEU A 199 2.96 12.01 4.09
C LEU A 199 1.47 12.16 3.74
N HIS A 200 0.92 13.35 3.97
CA HIS A 200 -0.48 13.63 3.65
C HIS A 200 -0.80 13.47 2.15
N GLY A 201 0.11 13.87 1.26
CA GLY A 201 -0.07 13.70 -0.18
C GLY A 201 -0.25 12.24 -0.59
N ARG A 202 0.47 11.31 0.05
CA ARG A 202 0.29 9.88 -0.18
C ARG A 202 -1.01 9.36 0.40
N LEU A 203 -1.31 9.71 1.65
CA LEU A 203 -2.51 9.23 2.35
C LEU A 203 -3.80 9.74 1.71
N SER A 204 -3.82 11.01 1.29
CA SER A 204 -4.96 11.61 0.59
C SER A 204 -5.28 10.94 -0.73
N GLU A 205 -4.30 10.44 -1.48
CA GLU A 205 -4.54 9.71 -2.72
C GLU A 205 -5.12 8.32 -2.47
N VAL A 206 -4.67 7.66 -1.42
CA VAL A 206 -5.19 6.34 -1.03
C VAL A 206 -6.65 6.46 -0.62
N LEU A 207 -6.97 7.47 0.20
CA LEU A 207 -8.35 7.80 0.58
C LEU A 207 -9.21 8.21 -0.64
N ARG A 208 -8.61 8.83 -1.65
CA ARG A 208 -9.34 9.27 -2.85
C ARG A 208 -9.74 8.09 -3.74
N VAL A 209 -8.91 7.05 -3.82
CA VAL A 209 -9.18 5.89 -4.69
C VAL A 209 -9.85 4.72 -3.95
N SER A 210 -9.86 4.73 -2.62
CA SER A 210 -10.52 3.71 -1.81
C SER A 210 -12.03 3.68 -2.02
N GLN A 211 -12.62 2.49 -2.01
CA GLN A 211 -14.06 2.34 -1.86
C GLN A 211 -14.45 2.58 -0.39
N PRO A 212 -15.70 2.97 -0.09
CA PRO A 212 -16.13 3.37 1.27
C PRO A 212 -15.74 2.40 2.40
N ASP A 213 -15.82 1.09 2.13
CA ASP A 213 -15.57 0.03 3.12
C ASP A 213 -14.24 -0.70 2.92
N THR A 214 -13.38 -0.23 2.01
CA THR A 214 -12.07 -0.86 1.78
C THR A 214 -11.11 -0.48 2.91
N PRO A 215 -10.64 -1.43 3.74
CA PRO A 215 -9.70 -1.12 4.79
C PRO A 215 -8.32 -0.76 4.23
N ILE A 216 -7.65 0.18 4.89
CA ILE A 216 -6.36 0.75 4.45
C ILE A 216 -5.29 0.48 5.50
N TYR A 217 -4.22 -0.19 5.08
CA TYR A 217 -3.08 -0.58 5.92
C TYR A 217 -1.75 -0.08 5.32
N PRO A 218 -1.38 1.19 5.53
CA PRO A 218 -0.13 1.71 5.01
C PRO A 218 1.09 1.02 5.60
N TYR A 219 2.07 0.81 4.73
CA TYR A 219 3.36 0.23 5.04
C TYR A 219 4.31 1.31 5.59
N ILE A 220 4.80 1.07 6.80
CA ILE A 220 5.81 1.87 7.49
C ILE A 220 7.07 1.02 7.64
N ASN A 221 8.24 1.66 7.48
CA ASN A 221 9.52 1.03 7.78
C ASN A 221 10.14 1.71 8.99
N TYR A 222 10.73 0.93 9.89
CA TYR A 222 11.46 1.45 11.06
C TYR A 222 12.92 1.83 10.72
N ARG A 223 13.42 1.44 9.53
CA ARG A 223 14.72 1.83 9.00
C ARG A 223 14.63 2.45 7.61
N ILE A 224 15.49 3.42 7.38
CA ILE A 224 15.70 4.09 6.10
C ILE A 224 16.44 3.14 5.16
N HIS A 225 15.89 2.85 3.98
CA HIS A 225 16.31 1.71 3.17
C HIS A 225 17.77 1.74 2.70
N SER A 226 18.29 2.90 2.28
CA SER A 226 19.67 2.99 1.74
C SER A 226 20.72 3.14 2.83
N SER A 227 20.42 3.91 3.88
CA SER A 227 21.39 4.18 4.96
C SER A 227 21.34 3.16 6.09
N LEU A 228 20.28 2.35 6.15
CA LEU A 228 19.95 1.47 7.27
C LEU A 228 19.77 2.20 8.61
N ALA A 229 19.75 3.54 8.59
CA ALA A 229 19.54 4.35 9.78
C ALA A 229 18.13 4.12 10.32
N VAL A 230 18.00 4.14 11.65
CA VAL A 230 16.72 3.99 12.33
C VAL A 230 15.90 5.28 12.14
N VAL A 231 14.61 5.14 11.86
CA VAL A 231 13.68 6.29 11.79
C VAL A 231 13.54 6.88 13.19
N SER A 232 13.62 8.21 13.33
CA SER A 232 13.52 8.83 14.66
C SER A 232 12.18 8.55 15.33
N LYS A 233 12.16 8.58 16.66
CA LYS A 233 10.94 8.41 17.46
C LYS A 233 9.83 9.35 16.99
N GLU A 234 10.18 10.62 16.81
CA GLU A 234 9.25 11.69 16.43
C GLU A 234 8.60 11.41 15.07
N HIS A 235 9.41 11.02 14.07
CA HIS A 235 8.90 10.76 12.73
C HIS A 235 8.09 9.45 12.67
N PHE A 236 8.49 8.42 13.42
CA PHE A 236 7.72 7.17 13.52
C PHE A 236 6.35 7.39 14.16
N TRP A 237 6.31 8.16 15.25
CA TRP A 237 5.07 8.57 15.91
C TRP A 237 4.20 9.42 15.00
N LEU A 238 4.80 10.38 14.28
CA LEU A 238 4.09 11.17 13.27
C LEU A 238 3.42 10.28 12.23
N MET A 239 4.14 9.31 11.64
CA MET A 239 3.58 8.41 10.64
C MET A 239 2.34 7.70 11.19
N LEU A 240 2.46 7.00 12.32
CA LEU A 240 1.34 6.25 12.93
C LEU A 240 0.16 7.15 13.32
N ALA A 241 0.43 8.30 13.96
CA ALA A 241 -0.61 9.20 14.43
C ALA A 241 -1.36 9.87 13.26
N HIS A 242 -0.68 10.16 12.16
CA HIS A 242 -1.31 10.70 10.96
C HIS A 242 -2.25 9.67 10.29
N LEU A 243 -1.90 8.38 10.31
CA LEU A 243 -2.83 7.34 9.84
C LEU A 243 -4.11 7.34 10.66
N ALA A 244 -3.97 7.33 11.98
CA ALA A 244 -5.09 7.29 12.91
C ALA A 244 -5.95 8.57 12.82
N SER A 245 -5.35 9.75 12.66
CA SER A 245 -6.09 11.02 12.55
C SER A 245 -6.87 11.18 11.24
N LEU A 246 -6.48 10.43 10.20
CA LEU A 246 -7.22 10.31 8.96
C LEU A 246 -8.24 9.15 8.98
N GLY A 247 -8.31 8.40 10.08
CA GLY A 247 -9.27 7.32 10.29
C GLY A 247 -8.96 6.03 9.54
N LEU A 248 -7.70 5.76 9.22
CA LEU A 248 -7.28 4.51 8.55
C LEU A 248 -7.31 3.31 9.53
N ASP A 249 -7.40 2.10 8.98
CA ASP A 249 -7.72 0.88 9.73
C ASP A 249 -6.51 0.24 10.45
N GLY A 250 -5.30 0.69 10.15
CA GLY A 250 -4.09 0.25 10.83
C GLY A 250 -2.82 0.54 10.04
N ALA A 251 -1.74 -0.15 10.40
CA ALA A 251 -0.44 -0.03 9.75
C ALA A 251 0.26 -1.39 9.65
N VAL A 252 1.09 -1.54 8.62
CA VAL A 252 2.04 -2.65 8.52
C VAL A 252 3.43 -2.12 8.83
N ILE A 253 4.02 -2.55 9.95
CA ILE A 253 5.41 -2.24 10.29
C ILE A 253 6.30 -3.29 9.64
N TRP A 254 6.98 -2.91 8.58
CA TRP A 254 7.80 -3.80 7.78
C TRP A 254 9.29 -3.67 8.11
N GLY A 255 9.99 -4.80 8.08
CA GLY A 255 11.43 -4.91 8.27
C GLY A 255 12.06 -5.83 7.23
N SER A 256 13.22 -5.44 6.68
CA SER A 256 13.99 -6.32 5.82
C SER A 256 14.73 -7.35 6.67
N SER A 257 14.81 -8.60 6.20
CA SER A 257 15.71 -9.59 6.83
C SER A 257 17.18 -9.18 6.81
N ASN A 258 17.55 -8.22 5.95
CA ASN A 258 18.90 -7.67 5.95
C ASN A 258 19.20 -6.77 7.16
N TYR A 259 18.20 -6.36 7.93
CA TYR A 259 18.36 -5.50 9.10
C TYR A 259 18.63 -6.28 10.39
N LEU A 260 18.68 -7.61 10.32
CA LEU A 260 18.69 -8.53 11.47
C LEU A 260 19.69 -9.69 11.24
N LYS A 261 20.87 -9.37 10.71
CA LYS A 261 21.93 -10.35 10.40
C LYS A 261 22.82 -10.64 11.61
N THR A 262 22.91 -9.72 12.56
CA THR A 262 23.73 -9.87 13.77
C THR A 262 22.88 -9.79 15.04
N GLU A 263 23.44 -10.29 16.14
CA GLU A 263 22.82 -10.18 17.46
C GLU A 263 22.62 -8.71 17.87
N ASP A 264 23.60 -7.85 17.62
CA ASP A 264 23.52 -6.42 17.90
C ASP A 264 22.39 -5.73 17.12
N GLU A 265 22.20 -6.12 15.85
CA GLU A 265 21.09 -5.62 15.03
C GLU A 265 19.73 -6.06 15.58
N CYS A 266 19.62 -7.30 16.08
CA CYS A 266 18.43 -7.80 16.78
C CYS A 266 18.18 -7.06 18.09
N ARG A 267 19.22 -6.81 18.90
CA ARG A 267 19.13 -6.03 20.15
C ARG A 267 18.71 -4.58 19.86
N SER A 268 19.24 -3.99 18.78
CA SER A 268 18.84 -2.65 18.32
C SER A 268 17.36 -2.61 17.90
N LEU A 269 16.84 -3.63 17.21
CA LEU A 269 15.41 -3.73 16.94
C LEU A 269 14.60 -3.88 18.23
N GLN A 270 15.02 -4.74 19.17
CA GLN A 270 14.33 -4.91 20.44
C GLN A 270 14.21 -3.57 21.18
N GLN A 271 15.32 -2.83 21.31
CA GLN A 271 15.32 -1.52 21.92
C GLN A 271 14.36 -0.55 21.20
N TYR A 272 14.36 -0.54 19.86
CA TYR A 272 13.43 0.30 19.10
C TYR A 272 11.96 -0.12 19.28
N VAL A 273 11.68 -1.40 19.46
CA VAL A 273 10.34 -1.89 19.78
C VAL A 273 9.91 -1.35 21.15
N ASP A 274 10.76 -1.51 22.16
CA ASP A 274 10.47 -1.15 23.54
C ASP A 274 10.34 0.37 23.73
N GLU A 275 11.19 1.16 23.08
CA GLU A 275 11.27 2.60 23.27
C GLU A 275 10.42 3.43 22.29
N VAL A 276 10.13 2.89 21.10
CA VAL A 276 9.45 3.64 20.02
C VAL A 276 8.16 2.97 19.58
N ILE A 277 8.20 1.73 19.07
CA ILE A 277 7.03 1.10 18.43
C ILE A 277 5.92 0.83 19.44
N ALA A 278 6.23 0.16 20.55
CA ALA A 278 5.23 -0.23 21.54
C ALA A 278 4.59 1.00 22.23
N PRO A 279 5.37 2.00 22.68
CA PRO A 279 4.80 3.24 23.22
C PRO A 279 3.94 4.00 22.22
N ALA A 280 4.36 4.12 20.95
CA ALA A 280 3.58 4.78 19.89
C ALA A 280 2.24 4.05 19.68
N SER A 281 2.32 2.73 19.47
CA SER A 281 1.16 1.91 19.14
C SER A 281 0.13 1.94 20.27
N SER A 282 0.57 1.82 21.53
CA SER A 282 -0.31 1.87 22.70
C SER A 282 -0.95 3.25 22.87
N THR A 283 -0.16 4.33 22.85
CA THR A 283 -0.65 5.70 23.08
C THR A 283 -1.63 6.12 21.99
N ILE A 284 -1.26 5.94 20.73
CA ILE A 284 -2.06 6.40 19.58
C ILE A 284 -3.36 5.60 19.48
N SER A 285 -3.32 4.27 19.65
CA SER A 285 -4.53 3.45 19.61
C SER A 285 -5.47 3.75 20.78
N SER A 286 -4.93 3.92 21.99
CA SER A 286 -5.72 4.30 23.17
C SER A 286 -6.43 5.64 22.98
N ASN A 287 -5.70 6.67 22.51
CA ASN A 287 -6.28 7.99 22.25
C ASN A 287 -7.32 7.95 21.11
N ALA A 288 -7.07 7.18 20.04
CA ALA A 288 -8.02 7.04 18.94
C ALA A 288 -9.31 6.34 19.39
N ASN A 289 -9.19 5.28 20.20
CA ASN A 289 -10.34 4.57 20.78
C ASN A 289 -11.12 5.47 21.74
N HIS A 290 -10.42 6.20 22.62
CA HIS A 290 -11.06 7.15 23.54
C HIS A 290 -11.83 8.23 22.78
N CYS A 291 -11.29 8.76 21.67
CA CYS A 291 -12.03 9.67 20.81
C CYS A 291 -13.28 9.01 20.21
N GLY A 292 -13.14 7.78 19.69
CA GLY A 292 -14.26 7.01 19.13
C GLY A 292 -15.39 6.79 20.14
N GLU A 293 -15.05 6.47 21.38
CA GLU A 293 -16.00 6.32 22.49
C GLU A 293 -16.66 7.65 22.85
N ALA A 294 -15.87 8.70 23.06
CA ALA A 294 -16.35 9.99 23.55
C ALA A 294 -17.15 10.80 22.51
N VAL A 295 -16.77 10.73 21.23
CA VAL A 295 -17.32 11.57 20.16
C VAL A 295 -18.17 10.77 19.17
N CYS A 296 -17.78 9.53 18.86
CA CYS A 296 -18.44 8.70 17.86
C CYS A 296 -19.31 7.58 18.48
N ASN A 297 -19.71 7.73 19.75
CA ASN A 297 -20.57 6.79 20.49
C ASN A 297 -20.02 5.34 20.53
N GLY A 298 -18.70 5.16 20.39
CA GLY A 298 -18.06 3.85 20.29
C GLY A 298 -18.32 3.10 18.97
N ASN A 299 -18.99 3.75 18.01
CA ASN A 299 -19.48 3.13 16.77
C ASN A 299 -18.78 3.67 15.50
N GLY A 300 -17.69 4.41 15.68
CA GLY A 300 -16.95 5.01 14.58
C GLY A 300 -15.57 5.51 14.99
N ILE A 301 -14.81 5.89 13.98
CA ILE A 301 -13.43 6.36 14.10
C ILE A 301 -13.42 7.88 13.89
N CYS A 302 -12.76 8.60 14.79
CA CYS A 302 -12.59 10.04 14.66
C CYS A 302 -11.68 10.41 13.48
N THR A 303 -12.08 11.46 12.76
CA THR A 303 -11.29 12.08 11.68
C THR A 303 -11.34 13.60 11.81
N TRP A 304 -10.30 14.30 11.31
CA TRP A 304 -10.20 15.76 11.39
C TRP A 304 -10.04 16.39 9.98
N PRO A 305 -11.10 16.42 9.16
CA PRO A 305 -11.00 16.84 7.75
C PRO A 305 -10.56 18.30 7.57
N ARG A 306 -10.77 19.17 8.57
CA ARG A 306 -10.34 20.58 8.55
C ARG A 306 -8.90 20.79 9.01
N HIS A 307 -8.29 19.79 9.65
CA HIS A 307 -6.94 19.86 10.21
C HIS A 307 -6.06 18.68 9.75
N PRO A 308 -5.95 18.43 8.42
CA PRO A 308 -5.25 17.27 7.89
C PRO A 308 -3.76 17.23 8.21
N TYR A 309 -3.13 18.38 8.51
CA TYR A 309 -1.69 18.48 8.76
C TYR A 309 -1.31 18.56 10.25
N SER A 310 -2.28 18.74 11.14
CA SER A 310 -2.00 18.98 12.57
C SER A 310 -2.74 18.03 13.52
N SER A 311 -3.81 17.37 13.06
CA SER A 311 -4.66 16.51 13.90
C SER A 311 -3.95 15.31 14.53
N TRP A 312 -2.86 14.83 13.92
CA TRP A 312 -2.01 13.78 14.50
C TRP A 312 -1.49 14.16 15.90
N LYS A 313 -1.36 15.46 16.21
CA LYS A 313 -0.89 15.96 17.50
C LYS A 313 -1.85 15.59 18.65
N TYR A 314 -3.15 15.47 18.39
CA TYR A 314 -4.13 15.07 19.41
C TYR A 314 -3.94 13.61 19.87
N LEU A 315 -3.25 12.79 19.07
CA LEU A 315 -3.12 11.35 19.30
C LEU A 315 -1.77 10.94 19.90
N VAL A 316 -0.78 11.84 19.92
CA VAL A 316 0.57 11.56 20.47
C VAL A 316 0.74 12.00 21.94
N VAL A 317 -0.19 12.77 22.48
CA VAL A 317 -0.14 13.20 23.89
C VAL A 317 -0.78 12.11 24.76
N PRO A 318 -0.09 11.58 25.79
CA PRO A 318 -0.69 10.60 26.70
C PRO A 318 -1.94 11.17 27.39
N ASN A 319 -3.01 10.38 27.48
CA ASN A 319 -4.27 10.74 28.12
C ASN A 319 -4.90 12.02 27.55
N SER A 320 -4.91 12.14 26.22
CA SER A 320 -5.55 13.27 25.54
C SER A 320 -7.07 13.24 25.79
N THR A 321 -7.58 14.23 26.52
CA THR A 321 -9.00 14.36 26.89
C THR A 321 -9.69 15.56 26.24
N ALA A 322 -8.92 16.44 25.59
CA ALA A 322 -9.40 17.67 24.97
C ALA A 322 -9.65 17.45 23.48
N PHE A 323 -10.74 16.77 23.14
CA PHE A 323 -11.22 16.67 21.77
C PHE A 323 -12.19 17.82 21.46
N GLU A 324 -11.81 18.71 20.54
CA GLU A 324 -12.75 19.70 20.01
C GLU A 324 -13.75 19.01 19.07
N VAL A 325 -14.92 18.65 19.62
CA VAL A 325 -15.99 17.91 18.93
C VAL A 325 -16.43 18.57 17.61
N THR A 326 -16.31 19.89 17.50
CA THR A 326 -16.65 20.64 16.29
C THR A 326 -15.72 20.37 15.11
N ASP A 327 -14.48 19.97 15.38
CA ASP A 327 -13.46 19.69 14.37
C ASP A 327 -13.43 18.23 13.93
N ILE A 328 -14.17 17.37 14.64
CA ILE A 328 -14.22 15.93 14.43
C ILE A 328 -15.40 15.55 13.54
N THR A 329 -15.13 14.62 12.63
CA THR A 329 -16.13 13.86 11.87
C THR A 329 -15.91 12.37 12.11
N CYS A 330 -16.99 11.61 12.27
CA CYS A 330 -16.89 10.18 12.51
C CYS A 330 -17.01 9.37 11.21
N ARG A 331 -16.04 8.50 10.94
CA ARG A 331 -16.16 7.40 9.97
C ARG A 331 -16.88 6.25 10.67
N CYS A 332 -18.18 6.13 10.45
CA CYS A 332 -19.00 5.12 11.09
C CYS A 332 -18.78 3.75 10.46
N GLN A 333 -18.88 2.72 11.29
CA GLN A 333 -18.86 1.32 10.84
C GLN A 333 -20.29 0.91 10.45
N ALA A 334 -20.97 0.07 11.25
CA ALA A 334 -22.36 -0.35 11.02
C ALA A 334 -23.44 0.72 11.40
N TYR A 335 -23.04 1.98 11.46
CA TYR A 335 -23.85 3.10 11.96
C TYR A 335 -23.81 4.29 11.00
N ARG A 336 -24.70 5.24 11.19
CA ARG A 336 -24.83 6.46 10.40
C ARG A 336 -25.01 7.69 11.31
N GLY A 337 -24.98 8.85 10.67
CA GLY A 337 -25.09 10.15 11.34
C GLY A 337 -23.72 10.73 11.68
N ARG A 338 -23.68 12.03 11.99
CA ARG A 338 -22.44 12.77 12.24
C ARG A 338 -21.56 12.15 13.32
N TYR A 339 -22.18 11.51 14.31
CA TYR A 339 -21.56 10.92 15.49
C TYR A 339 -21.83 9.41 15.63
N CYS A 340 -22.24 8.73 14.56
CA CYS A 340 -22.53 7.29 14.56
C CYS A 340 -23.59 6.84 15.59
N ASN A 341 -24.61 7.68 15.79
CA ASN A 341 -25.67 7.46 16.78
C ASN A 341 -26.92 6.78 16.20
N VAL A 342 -26.96 6.52 14.89
CA VAL A 342 -28.10 5.87 14.22
C VAL A 342 -27.65 4.51 13.69
N ARG A 343 -28.28 3.42 14.15
CA ARG A 343 -27.97 2.07 13.66
C ARG A 343 -28.44 1.92 12.20
N ASP A 344 -27.57 1.40 11.35
CA ASP A 344 -27.92 1.14 9.96
C ASP A 344 -28.67 -0.20 9.85
N SER A 345 -29.98 -0.17 9.65
CA SER A 345 -30.82 -1.37 9.51
C SER A 345 -30.57 -2.16 8.23
N ASN A 346 -29.77 -1.64 7.29
CA ASN A 346 -29.49 -2.30 6.00
C ASN A 346 -28.12 -2.99 5.95
N LEU A 347 -27.30 -2.93 7.01
CA LEU A 347 -25.97 -3.56 7.08
C LEU A 347 -25.95 -4.90 7.85
N THR A 348 -27.11 -5.47 8.20
CA THR A 348 -27.21 -6.65 9.08
C THR A 348 -26.96 -8.02 8.42
N ASP A 349 -26.76 -8.09 7.10
CA ASP A 349 -26.73 -9.39 6.40
C ASP A 349 -25.34 -9.86 5.93
N VAL A 350 -24.25 -9.30 6.48
CA VAL A 350 -22.88 -9.76 6.16
C VAL A 350 -22.05 -9.92 7.44
N ILE A 351 -22.19 -11.07 8.11
CA ILE A 351 -21.21 -11.60 9.07
C ILE A 351 -20.86 -13.03 8.64
#